data_AF-X1VUJ1-F1
#
_entry.id   AF-X1VUJ1-F1
#
_cell.length_a   1.000
_cell.length_b   1.000
_cell.length_c   1.000
_cell.angle_alpha   90.00
_cell.angle_beta   90.00
_cell.angle_gamma   90.00
#
_symmetry.space_group_name_H-M   'P 1'
#
loop_
_entity.id
_entity.type
_entity.pdbx_description
1 polymer ?
#
loop_
_entity_poly.entity_id
_entity_poly.type
_entity_poly.pdbx_seq_one_letter_code
_entity_poly.pdbx_strand_id
1 'polypeptide(L)'
;MLQDKLSPAPGSKRDRKRVGRGDGSGRGTYSGRGSKGQKSRAGYKMRPGFEGGQLPLIQRLPRKRGFTNPFKTEYSLVRLDKLSVFEPDSEVTPEKLVAAGIVKSLRHP
;
A
#
# COMPACT_ATOMS: atom_id res chain seq x y z
N MET A 1 -12.78 -27.01 -16.62
CA MET A 1 -11.68 -27.05 -17.62
C MET A 1 -10.95 -28.36 -17.44
N LEU A 2 -10.57 -29.02 -18.54
CA LEU A 2 -9.72 -30.21 -18.48
C LEU A 2 -8.28 -29.80 -18.11
N GLN A 3 -7.56 -30.66 -17.40
CA GLN A 3 -6.23 -30.36 -16.86
C GLN A 3 -5.20 -30.03 -17.95
N ASP A 4 -5.38 -30.58 -19.15
CA ASP A 4 -4.54 -30.40 -20.34
C ASP A 4 -4.74 -29.05 -21.06
N LYS A 5 -5.80 -28.30 -20.75
CA LYS A 5 -6.16 -27.04 -21.43
C LYS A 5 -6.15 -25.82 -20.53
N LEU A 6 -5.34 -25.85 -19.46
CA LEU A 6 -5.20 -24.72 -18.54
C LEU A 6 -4.31 -23.63 -19.15
N SER A 7 -4.89 -22.48 -19.46
CA SER A 7 -4.16 -21.27 -19.83
C SER A 7 -4.47 -20.15 -18.83
N PRO A 8 -3.47 -19.38 -18.36
CA PRO A 8 -3.74 -18.23 -17.51
C PRO A 8 -4.45 -17.13 -18.30
N ALA A 9 -5.21 -16.29 -17.60
CA ALA A 9 -5.75 -15.06 -18.20
C ALA A 9 -4.60 -14.17 -18.70
N PRO A 10 -4.76 -13.48 -19.85
CA PRO A 10 -3.72 -12.64 -20.41
C PRO A 10 -3.28 -11.57 -19.40
N GLY A 11 -1.97 -11.42 -19.20
CA GLY A 11 -1.40 -10.47 -18.24
C GLY A 11 -1.39 -10.92 -16.77
N SER A 12 -2.00 -12.06 -16.43
CA SER A 12 -1.99 -12.61 -15.05
C SER A 12 -0.58 -13.05 -14.61
N LYS A 13 0.25 -13.51 -15.54
CA LYS A 13 1.63 -13.94 -15.27
C LYS A 13 2.63 -13.15 -16.11
N ARG A 14 3.77 -12.85 -15.50
CA ARG A 14 4.96 -12.29 -16.14
C ARG A 14 6.18 -13.10 -15.71
N ASP A 15 7.13 -13.25 -16.61
CA ASP A 15 8.35 -13.98 -16.29
C ASP A 15 9.17 -13.25 -15.23
N ARG A 16 9.65 -14.03 -14.23
CA ARG A 16 10.53 -13.47 -13.21
C ARG A 16 11.85 -13.07 -13.82
N LYS A 17 12.37 -11.91 -13.42
CA LYS A 17 13.72 -11.55 -13.83
C LYS A 17 14.77 -12.34 -13.04
N ARG A 18 15.54 -13.17 -13.74
CA ARG A 18 16.70 -13.89 -13.17
C ARG A 18 17.95 -13.02 -13.33
N VAL A 19 18.65 -12.75 -12.24
CA VAL A 19 19.84 -11.90 -12.20
C VAL A 19 21.10 -12.77 -12.10
N GLY A 20 22.21 -12.36 -12.71
CA GLY A 20 23.47 -13.11 -12.69
C GLY A 20 23.41 -14.41 -13.50
N ARG A 21 22.77 -14.38 -14.68
CA ARG A 21 22.64 -15.52 -15.62
C ARG A 21 23.07 -15.09 -17.03
N GLY A 22 24.32 -14.66 -17.15
CA GLY A 22 24.90 -14.21 -18.42
C GLY A 22 24.53 -12.77 -18.81
N ASP A 23 25.33 -12.22 -19.73
CA ASP A 23 25.29 -10.80 -20.08
C ASP A 23 24.18 -10.44 -21.08
N GLY A 24 23.64 -11.41 -21.82
CA GLY A 24 22.49 -11.20 -22.71
C GLY A 24 21.24 -10.67 -22.00
N SER A 25 21.16 -10.80 -20.67
CA SER A 25 20.08 -10.23 -19.84
C SER A 25 20.30 -8.76 -19.41
N GLY A 26 21.48 -8.20 -19.70
CA GLY A 26 21.94 -6.90 -19.22
C GLY A 26 22.20 -6.83 -17.70
N ARG A 27 22.09 -7.96 -16.97
CA ARG A 27 22.32 -8.06 -15.52
C ARG A 27 23.16 -9.28 -15.16
N GLY A 28 24.13 -9.61 -16.00
CA GLY A 28 25.09 -10.70 -15.81
C GLY A 28 26.19 -10.30 -14.83
N THR A 29 27.29 -9.77 -15.36
CA THR A 29 28.57 -9.54 -14.65
C THR A 29 28.40 -8.97 -13.24
N TYR A 30 27.74 -7.82 -13.10
CA TYR A 30 27.58 -7.13 -11.81
C TYR A 30 26.19 -7.26 -11.19
N SER A 31 25.32 -8.10 -11.77
CA SER A 31 23.96 -8.29 -11.27
C SER A 31 23.15 -6.99 -11.08
N GLY A 32 23.49 -5.92 -11.82
CA GLY A 32 22.91 -4.58 -11.69
C GLY A 32 23.38 -3.75 -10.48
N ARG A 33 24.41 -4.20 -9.74
CA ARG A 33 24.94 -3.53 -8.54
C ARG A 33 26.20 -2.68 -8.77
N GLY A 34 26.81 -2.78 -9.96
CA GLY A 34 28.10 -2.15 -10.27
C GLY A 34 29.29 -2.89 -9.65
N SER A 35 30.51 -2.43 -9.96
CA SER A 35 31.75 -3.16 -9.64
C SER A 35 32.28 -2.93 -8.22
N LYS A 36 32.08 -1.74 -7.65
CA LYS A 36 32.67 -1.32 -6.37
C LYS A 36 31.67 -0.54 -5.51
N GLY A 37 32.10 -0.18 -4.30
CA GLY A 37 31.31 0.61 -3.35
C GLY A 37 30.53 -0.25 -2.36
N GLN A 38 30.11 0.38 -1.26
CA GLN A 38 29.44 -0.30 -0.15
C GLN A 38 28.19 -1.08 -0.59
N LYS A 39 27.40 -0.51 -1.53
CA LYS A 39 26.16 -1.10 -2.09
C LYS A 39 26.37 -2.39 -2.90
N SER A 40 27.58 -2.62 -3.40
CA SER A 40 27.90 -3.81 -4.21
C SER A 40 28.21 -5.05 -3.37
N ARG A 41 28.46 -4.88 -2.05
CA ARG A 41 28.89 -5.95 -1.16
C ARG A 41 27.72 -6.77 -0.63
N ALA A 42 27.97 -8.05 -0.38
CA ALA A 42 26.99 -8.94 0.24
C ALA A 42 26.60 -8.43 1.64
N GLY A 43 25.32 -8.54 1.99
CA GLY A 43 24.82 -8.12 3.30
C GLY A 43 24.76 -6.60 3.52
N TYR A 44 25.07 -5.79 2.51
CA TYR A 44 24.96 -4.34 2.64
C TYR A 44 23.51 -3.92 2.93
N LYS A 45 23.34 -3.16 4.02
CA LYS A 45 22.08 -2.51 4.39
C LYS A 45 22.38 -1.15 5.00
N MET A 46 22.05 -0.08 4.30
CA MET A 46 21.98 1.25 4.90
C MET A 46 20.61 1.43 5.53
N ARG A 47 20.57 1.97 6.75
CA ARG A 47 19.31 2.27 7.42
C ARG A 47 18.56 3.36 6.62
N PRO A 48 17.29 3.15 6.26
CA PRO A 48 16.49 4.20 5.64
C PRO A 48 16.52 5.48 6.50
N GLY A 49 16.77 6.63 5.88
CA GLY A 49 16.92 7.92 6.57
C GLY A 49 18.33 8.24 7.09
N PHE A 50 19.36 7.43 6.78
CA PHE A 50 20.75 7.80 7.04
C PHE A 50 21.28 8.79 6.01
N GLU A 51 21.72 9.96 6.45
CA GLU A 51 22.22 11.06 5.60
C GLU A 51 23.76 11.18 5.64
N GLY A 52 24.47 10.05 5.70
CA GLY A 52 25.94 10.04 5.56
C GLY A 52 26.74 10.57 6.76
N GLY A 53 26.12 10.61 7.95
CA GLY A 53 26.73 11.15 9.18
C GLY A 53 26.13 12.49 9.61
N GLN A 54 25.34 13.12 8.74
CA GLN A 54 24.53 14.28 9.11
C GLN A 54 23.38 13.86 10.05
N LEU A 55 22.94 14.78 10.91
CA LEU A 55 21.77 14.58 11.77
C LEU A 55 20.53 14.34 10.89
N PRO A 56 19.84 13.18 10.93
CA PRO A 56 18.71 12.90 10.04
C PRO A 56 17.59 13.96 10.10
N LEU A 57 16.90 14.19 8.99
CA LEU A 57 15.80 15.16 8.89
C LEU A 57 14.76 15.02 10.03
N ILE A 58 14.40 13.78 10.38
CA ILE A 58 13.41 13.50 11.45
C ILE A 58 13.86 14.04 12.81
N GLN A 59 15.18 14.11 13.03
CA GLN A 59 15.77 14.66 14.26
C GLN A 59 15.96 16.18 14.18
N ARG A 60 16.13 16.75 12.98
CA ARG A 60 16.18 18.22 12.78
C ARG A 60 14.82 18.88 12.95
N LEU A 61 13.75 18.19 12.53
CA LEU A 61 12.41 18.75 12.59
C LEU A 61 11.89 18.80 14.05
N PRO A 62 11.11 19.84 14.41
CA PRO A 62 10.45 19.89 15.70
C PRO A 62 9.56 18.65 15.91
N ARG A 63 9.83 17.91 16.99
CA ARG A 63 9.11 16.68 17.32
C ARG A 63 7.67 16.94 17.78
N LYS A 64 7.42 18.10 18.39
CA LYS A 64 6.09 18.51 18.84
C LYS A 64 5.29 19.06 17.66
N ARG A 65 4.48 18.20 17.03
CA ARG A 65 3.44 18.62 16.07
C ARG A 65 2.11 18.96 16.75
N GLY A 66 1.76 18.22 17.81
CA GLY A 66 0.51 18.29 18.57
C GLY A 66 0.35 17.07 19.48
N PHE A 67 -0.86 16.85 20.00
CA PHE A 67 -1.23 15.63 20.75
C PHE A 67 -2.37 14.90 20.04
N THR A 68 -2.47 13.59 20.24
CA THR A 68 -3.60 12.78 19.74
C THR A 68 -4.66 12.70 20.84
N ASN A 69 -5.90 13.15 20.54
CA ASN A 69 -7.02 13.01 21.47
C ASN A 69 -7.59 11.58 21.40
N PRO A 70 -7.50 10.75 22.46
CA PRO A 70 -8.03 9.39 22.46
C PRO A 70 -9.56 9.33 22.51
N PHE A 71 -10.22 10.42 22.92
CA PHE A 71 -11.68 10.52 23.03
C PHE A 71 -12.33 11.17 21.81
N LYS A 72 -11.59 11.31 20.71
CA LYS A 72 -12.14 11.88 19.47
C LYS A 72 -13.21 10.95 18.91
N THR A 73 -14.45 11.43 18.81
CA THR A 73 -15.51 10.73 18.10
C THR A 73 -15.29 10.83 16.59
N GLU A 74 -15.22 9.67 15.94
CA GLU A 74 -15.15 9.55 14.48
C GLU A 74 -16.50 9.08 13.95
N TYR A 75 -17.03 9.77 12.94
CA TYR A 75 -18.33 9.48 12.34
C TYR A 75 -18.18 8.82 10.98
N SER A 76 -19.14 7.98 10.63
CA SER A 76 -19.27 7.37 9.31
C SER A 76 -19.83 8.40 8.32
N LEU A 77 -18.96 8.95 7.47
CA LEU A 77 -19.37 9.93 6.48
C LEU A 77 -20.16 9.28 5.34
N VAL A 78 -21.42 9.70 5.18
CA VAL A 78 -22.29 9.30 4.07
C VAL A 78 -22.52 10.52 3.17
N ARG A 79 -22.32 10.33 1.86
CA ARG A 79 -22.62 11.34 0.85
C ARG A 79 -24.10 11.25 0.45
N LEU A 80 -24.69 12.39 0.10
CA LEU A 80 -26.10 12.48 -0.27
C LEU A 80 -26.46 11.70 -1.55
N ASP A 81 -25.51 11.60 -2.48
CA ASP A 81 -25.66 10.81 -3.72
C ASP A 81 -25.99 9.33 -3.45
N LYS A 82 -25.40 8.74 -2.41
CA LYS A 82 -25.64 7.35 -2.01
C LYS A 82 -27.01 7.10 -1.38
N LEU A 83 -27.72 8.15 -0.96
CA LEU A 83 -29.05 8.01 -0.37
C LEU A 83 -30.14 7.81 -1.42
N SER A 84 -29.84 8.02 -2.71
CA SER A 84 -30.76 7.79 -3.83
C SER A 84 -31.22 6.34 -4.00
N VAL A 85 -30.62 5.39 -3.28
CA VAL A 85 -31.02 3.98 -3.26
C VAL A 85 -32.31 3.77 -2.45
N PHE A 86 -32.66 4.72 -1.57
CA PHE A 86 -33.86 4.65 -0.76
C PHE A 86 -35.04 5.35 -1.46
N GLU A 87 -36.25 4.81 -1.27
CA GLU A 87 -37.49 5.42 -1.76
C GLU A 87 -37.72 6.81 -1.13
N PRO A 88 -38.37 7.74 -1.85
CA PRO A 88 -38.72 9.04 -1.31
C PRO A 88 -39.57 8.88 -0.04
N ASP A 89 -39.29 9.72 0.96
CA ASP A 89 -39.94 9.72 2.28
C ASP A 89 -39.70 8.47 3.15
N SER A 90 -38.76 7.60 2.77
CA SER A 90 -38.38 6.46 3.60
C SER A 90 -37.42 6.85 4.73
N GLU A 91 -37.62 6.25 5.91
CA GLU A 91 -36.79 6.51 7.09
C GLU A 91 -35.40 5.88 6.93
N VAL A 92 -34.35 6.71 6.94
CA VAL A 92 -32.95 6.27 6.84
C VAL A 92 -32.39 6.03 8.25
N THR A 93 -32.30 4.76 8.65
CA THR A 93 -31.72 4.34 9.93
C THR A 93 -30.31 3.76 9.76
N PRO A 94 -29.44 3.77 10.79
CA PRO A 94 -28.10 3.19 10.72
C PRO A 94 -28.09 1.72 10.28
N GLU A 95 -29.07 0.94 10.73
CA GLU A 95 -29.24 -0.47 10.34
C GLU A 95 -29.52 -0.63 8.85
N LYS A 96 -30.39 0.23 8.29
CA LYS A 96 -30.69 0.24 6.85
C LYS A 96 -29.48 0.68 6.03
N LEU A 97 -28.67 1.60 6.53
CA LEU A 97 -27.41 2.01 5.87
C LEU A 97 -26.39 0.87 5.80
N VAL A 98 -26.35 0.01 6.82
CA VAL A 98 -25.50 -1.19 6.82
C VAL A 98 -26.07 -2.27 5.89
N ALA A 99 -27.39 -2.50 5.92
CA ALA A 99 -28.06 -3.44 5.03
C ALA A 99 -27.89 -3.06 3.55
N ALA A 100 -27.94 -1.76 3.24
CA ALA A 100 -27.69 -1.22 1.90
C ALA A 100 -26.19 -1.20 1.52
N GLY A 101 -25.29 -1.58 2.43
CA GLY A 101 -23.83 -1.58 2.20
C GLY A 101 -23.22 -0.18 2.06
N ILE A 102 -23.95 0.87 2.46
CA ILE A 102 -23.49 2.26 2.40
C ILE A 102 -22.47 2.52 3.52
N VAL A 103 -22.72 1.94 4.70
CA VAL A 103 -21.82 1.96 5.87
C VAL A 103 -21.34 0.55 6.17
N LYS A 104 -20.04 0.39 6.48
CA LYS A 104 -19.43 -0.93 6.72
C LYS A 104 -19.68 -1.49 8.13
N SER A 105 -19.86 -0.62 9.13
CA SER A 105 -19.98 -1.02 10.53
C SER A 105 -20.67 0.05 11.36
N LEU A 106 -21.49 -0.37 12.35
CA LEU A 106 -22.11 0.50 13.35
C LEU A 106 -21.15 0.94 14.48
N ARG A 107 -19.86 0.59 14.37
CA ARG A 107 -18.84 0.93 15.37
C ARG A 107 -18.64 2.44 15.49
N HIS A 108 -18.80 3.15 14.38
CA HIS A 108 -18.73 4.59 14.30
C HIS A 108 -20.13 5.10 14.00
N PRO A 109 -20.65 6.05 14.80
CA PRO A 109 -21.97 6.64 14.58
C PRO A 109 -22.08 7.28 13.19
#